data_AF-A0A7Z9Y7G8-F1
#
_entry.id   AF-A0A7Z9Y7G8-F1
#
_cell.length_a   1.000
_cell.length_b   1.000
_cell.length_c   1.000
_cell.angle_alpha   90.00
_cell.angle_beta   90.00
_cell.angle_gamma   90.00
#
_symmetry.space_group_name_H-M   'P 1'
#
loop_
_entity.id
_entity.type
_entity.pdbx_description
1 polymer ?
#
loop_
_entity_poly.entity_id
_entity_poly.type
_entity_poly.pdbx_seq_one_letter_code
_entity_poly.pdbx_strand_id
1 'polypeptide(L)'
;MLKTDRLKRGEIMGKTVFFITSVSLFLINLCLADGDVENAIDKAMADLKARLKSGDVSLPQGTTVALVAIKRGEKRDGDAEMKTSAELWKVAEEFNFTLLDRGFVDERLKELDMSASDLVNPKSAPKIGGFLGAFYLLVGEITKKGKERKLSFTLLETETGAVRWSKLVKWYPHKVPLISAGLSLMLPGGGQMMNESPGKSLLFLGFATGLAAAALLYHSRYADAHDKYLRATNIDDINRYYDESRRPYKLRNLFLGLYLLCAAISSAEAYDEARWCEAQRRRIELSTSPEGETKINLRGNW
;
A
#
# COMPACT_ATOMS: atom_id res chain seq x y z
N MET A 1 42.31 13.72 -27.45
CA MET A 1 41.49 12.48 -27.57
C MET A 1 40.84 12.03 -26.25
N LEU A 2 41.44 12.21 -25.07
CA LEU A 2 40.87 11.75 -23.78
C LEU A 2 39.65 12.53 -23.23
N LYS A 3 39.39 13.75 -23.72
CA LYS A 3 38.30 14.62 -23.21
C LYS A 3 36.92 14.22 -23.75
N THR A 4 36.87 13.67 -24.96
CA THR A 4 35.65 13.19 -25.64
C THR A 4 35.09 11.90 -25.04
N ASP A 5 35.95 11.03 -24.48
CA ASP A 5 35.50 9.77 -23.85
C ASP A 5 34.86 9.96 -22.46
N ARG A 6 35.23 11.02 -21.73
CA ARG A 6 34.58 11.34 -20.44
C ARG A 6 33.16 11.86 -20.62
N LEU A 7 32.91 12.63 -21.69
CA LEU A 7 31.58 13.16 -22.02
C LEU A 7 30.59 12.05 -22.41
N LYS A 8 31.02 11.09 -23.25
CA LYS A 8 30.19 9.93 -23.62
C LYS A 8 29.86 9.04 -22.42
N ARG A 9 30.78 8.86 -21.48
CA ARG A 9 30.54 8.06 -20.26
C ARG A 9 29.51 8.70 -19.33
N GLY A 10 29.48 10.03 -19.21
CA GLY A 10 28.48 10.75 -18.41
C GLY A 10 27.06 10.62 -18.99
N GLU A 11 26.93 10.66 -20.31
CA GLU A 11 25.62 10.60 -20.99
C GLU A 11 24.96 9.21 -20.88
N ILE A 12 25.75 8.14 -20.98
CA ILE A 12 25.27 6.76 -20.81
C ILE A 12 24.81 6.55 -19.36
N MET A 13 25.59 7.04 -18.38
CA MET A 13 25.25 6.88 -16.97
C MET A 13 23.96 7.62 -16.60
N GLY A 14 23.70 8.80 -17.17
CA GLY A 14 22.45 9.54 -16.99
C GLY A 14 21.22 8.82 -17.53
N LYS A 15 21.33 8.23 -18.74
CA LYS A 15 20.22 7.48 -19.37
C LYS A 15 19.87 6.21 -18.59
N THR A 16 20.86 5.51 -18.05
CA THR A 16 20.63 4.31 -17.23
C THR A 16 19.92 4.63 -15.91
N VAL A 17 20.31 5.72 -15.23
CA VAL A 17 19.67 6.15 -13.97
C VAL A 17 18.21 6.57 -14.20
N PHE A 18 17.93 7.27 -15.30
CA PHE A 18 16.57 7.68 -15.66
C PHE A 18 15.66 6.47 -15.96
N PHE A 19 16.18 5.48 -16.70
CA PHE A 19 15.40 4.28 -17.03
C PHE A 19 15.05 3.45 -15.78
N ILE A 20 16.01 3.26 -14.86
CA ILE A 20 15.79 2.51 -13.61
C ILE A 20 14.74 3.20 -12.72
N THR A 21 14.77 4.53 -12.64
CA THR A 21 13.81 5.29 -11.83
C THR A 21 12.40 5.25 -12.42
N SER A 22 12.23 5.37 -13.75
CA SER A 22 10.92 5.28 -14.39
C SER A 22 10.28 3.89 -14.29
N VAL A 23 11.06 2.81 -14.48
CA VAL A 23 10.55 1.43 -14.35
C VAL A 23 10.14 1.13 -12.90
N SER A 24 10.90 1.63 -11.93
CA SER A 24 10.57 1.48 -10.51
C SER A 24 9.25 2.18 -10.15
N LEU A 25 9.03 3.40 -10.63
CA LEU A 25 7.78 4.14 -10.42
C LEU A 25 6.57 3.44 -11.07
N PHE A 26 6.75 2.84 -12.25
CA PHE A 26 5.69 2.10 -12.92
C PHE A 26 5.30 0.82 -12.16
N LEU A 27 6.28 0.06 -11.67
CA LEU A 27 6.04 -1.16 -10.89
C LEU A 27 5.38 -0.86 -9.53
N ILE A 28 5.70 0.28 -8.92
CA ILE A 28 5.05 0.74 -7.69
C ILE A 28 3.56 1.03 -7.93
N ASN A 29 3.21 1.71 -9.04
CA ASN A 29 1.80 2.01 -9.37
C ASN A 29 0.98 0.76 -9.70
N LEU A 30 1.56 -0.23 -10.40
CA LEU A 30 0.84 -1.45 -10.78
C LEU A 30 0.46 -2.32 -9.57
N CYS A 31 1.22 -2.25 -8.47
CA CYS A 31 0.99 -3.09 -7.29
C CYS A 31 -0.03 -2.52 -6.28
N LEU A 32 -0.58 -1.32 -6.50
CA LEU A 32 -1.50 -0.66 -5.57
C LEU A 32 -2.98 -0.89 -5.87
N ALA A 33 -3.34 -1.81 -6.78
CA ALA A 33 -4.74 -2.07 -7.12
C ALA A 33 -5.56 -2.53 -5.90
N ASP A 34 -6.64 -1.81 -5.61
CA ASP A 34 -7.41 -1.78 -4.35
C ASP A 34 -8.46 -2.91 -4.19
N GLY A 35 -8.28 -4.06 -4.85
CA GLY A 35 -9.28 -5.16 -4.89
C GLY A 35 -9.67 -5.75 -3.53
N ASP A 36 -8.91 -5.47 -2.46
CA ASP A 36 -9.26 -5.92 -1.11
C ASP A 36 -10.38 -5.07 -0.45
N VAL A 37 -10.60 -3.83 -0.89
CA VAL A 37 -11.68 -2.96 -0.35
C VAL A 37 -13.05 -3.46 -0.80
N GLU A 38 -13.17 -3.87 -2.07
CA GLU A 38 -14.42 -4.39 -2.63
C GLU A 38 -14.91 -5.62 -1.86
N ASN A 39 -14.01 -6.57 -1.58
CA ASN A 39 -14.32 -7.75 -0.76
C ASN A 39 -14.78 -7.36 0.67
N ALA A 40 -14.25 -6.28 1.24
CA ALA A 40 -14.67 -5.81 2.55
C ALA A 40 -16.09 -5.20 2.51
N ILE A 41 -16.42 -4.48 1.44
CA ILE A 41 -17.77 -3.94 1.18
C ILE A 41 -18.77 -5.10 1.04
N ASP A 42 -18.46 -6.09 0.20
CA ASP A 42 -19.33 -7.24 -0.04
C ASP A 42 -19.65 -7.99 1.27
N LYS A 43 -18.64 -8.21 2.13
CA LYS A 43 -18.83 -8.82 3.45
C LYS A 43 -19.72 -7.98 4.38
N ALA A 44 -19.56 -6.65 4.35
CA ALA A 44 -20.38 -5.76 5.16
C ALA A 44 -21.84 -5.73 4.69
N MET A 45 -22.07 -5.67 3.37
CA MET A 45 -23.41 -5.69 2.79
C MET A 45 -24.10 -7.03 2.98
N ALA A 46 -23.36 -8.15 2.93
CA ALA A 46 -23.89 -9.46 3.27
C ALA A 46 -24.35 -9.54 4.74
N ASP A 47 -23.60 -8.96 5.68
CA ASP A 47 -24.00 -8.88 7.10
C ASP A 47 -25.25 -8.02 7.29
N LEU A 48 -25.31 -6.87 6.63
CA LEU A 48 -26.49 -6.00 6.66
C LEU A 48 -27.72 -6.74 6.14
N LYS A 49 -27.61 -7.39 4.99
CA LYS A 49 -28.67 -8.21 4.39
C LYS A 49 -29.11 -9.33 5.34
N ALA A 50 -28.19 -10.04 5.98
CA ALA A 50 -28.52 -11.09 6.94
C ALA A 50 -29.32 -10.56 8.13
N ARG A 51 -28.94 -9.38 8.67
CA ARG A 51 -29.63 -8.74 9.80
C ARG A 51 -30.99 -8.15 9.44
N LEU A 52 -31.16 -7.70 8.20
CA LEU A 52 -32.47 -7.30 7.69
C LEU A 52 -33.39 -8.52 7.56
N LYS A 53 -32.87 -9.70 7.16
CA LYS A 53 -33.66 -10.95 7.13
C LYS A 53 -34.03 -11.47 8.52
N SER A 54 -33.12 -11.38 9.50
CA SER A 54 -33.41 -11.81 10.87
C SER A 54 -34.37 -10.88 11.61
N GLY A 55 -34.58 -9.66 11.11
CA GLY A 55 -35.38 -8.62 11.77
C GLY A 55 -34.62 -7.88 12.88
N ASP A 56 -33.33 -8.17 13.09
CA ASP A 56 -32.49 -7.47 14.06
C ASP A 56 -32.34 -5.97 13.69
N VAL A 57 -32.40 -5.68 12.40
CA VAL A 57 -32.46 -4.33 11.87
C VAL A 57 -33.80 -4.20 11.14
N SER A 58 -34.66 -3.30 11.60
CA SER A 58 -35.94 -3.02 10.95
C SER A 58 -35.84 -1.73 10.16
N LEU A 59 -36.02 -1.82 8.85
CA LEU A 59 -36.23 -0.67 7.98
C LEU A 59 -37.70 -0.71 7.54
N PRO A 60 -38.54 0.25 7.97
CA PRO A 60 -39.91 0.33 7.49
C PRO A 60 -39.95 0.38 5.95
N GLN A 61 -40.91 -0.30 5.34
CA GLN A 61 -41.03 -0.33 3.87
C GLN A 61 -41.23 1.08 3.31
N GLY A 62 -40.60 1.35 2.16
CA GLY A 62 -40.64 2.67 1.53
C GLY A 62 -39.80 3.74 2.23
N THR A 63 -38.96 3.37 3.21
CA THR A 63 -38.03 4.33 3.81
C THR A 63 -36.93 4.73 2.84
N THR A 64 -36.51 5.99 2.95
CA THR A 64 -35.43 6.53 2.13
C THR A 64 -34.09 6.39 2.86
N VAL A 65 -33.14 5.71 2.23
CA VAL A 65 -31.78 5.52 2.71
C VAL A 65 -30.82 6.31 1.81
N ALA A 66 -29.86 7.02 2.40
CA ALA A 66 -28.83 7.74 1.66
C ALA A 66 -27.44 7.23 2.01
N LEU A 67 -26.62 6.91 0.99
CA LEU A 67 -25.19 6.75 1.18
C LEU A 67 -24.54 8.14 1.19
N VAL A 68 -24.11 8.59 2.36
CA VAL A 68 -23.58 9.96 2.52
C VAL A 68 -22.14 10.02 2.03
N ALA A 69 -21.25 9.30 2.70
CA ALA A 69 -19.84 9.28 2.36
C ALA A 69 -19.14 8.03 2.88
N ILE A 70 -18.11 7.62 2.14
CA ILE A 70 -17.08 6.71 2.65
C ILE A 70 -15.78 7.50 2.74
N LYS A 71 -15.31 7.68 3.96
CA LYS A 71 -14.10 8.46 4.26
C LYS A 71 -12.88 7.56 4.20
N ARG A 72 -11.79 8.02 3.58
CA ARG A 72 -10.45 7.42 3.64
C ARG A 72 -9.45 8.50 4.05
N GLY A 73 -9.01 8.48 5.31
CA GLY A 73 -8.23 9.59 5.87
C GLY A 73 -9.07 10.86 5.94
N GLU A 74 -8.61 11.99 5.40
CA GLU A 74 -9.39 13.25 5.42
C GLU A 74 -10.27 13.45 4.17
N LYS A 75 -10.25 12.50 3.23
CA LYS A 75 -10.93 12.62 1.93
C LYS A 75 -12.06 11.60 1.78
N ARG A 76 -12.99 11.89 0.88
CA ARG A 76 -14.00 10.92 0.41
C ARG A 76 -13.35 9.95 -0.58
N ASP A 77 -13.81 8.71 -0.57
CA ASP A 77 -13.35 7.63 -1.43
C ASP A 77 -14.43 7.28 -2.45
N GLY A 78 -14.38 7.97 -3.60
CA GLY A 78 -15.39 7.85 -4.65
C GLY A 78 -15.56 6.44 -5.21
N ASP A 79 -14.46 5.68 -5.30
CA ASP A 79 -14.49 4.31 -5.82
C ASP A 79 -15.21 3.38 -4.83
N ALA A 80 -14.89 3.49 -3.54
CA ALA A 80 -15.58 2.74 -2.49
C ALA A 80 -17.06 3.14 -2.39
N GLU A 81 -17.37 4.43 -2.53
CA GLU A 81 -18.75 4.95 -2.52
C GLU A 81 -19.56 4.36 -3.67
N MET A 82 -19.02 4.39 -4.90
CA MET A 82 -19.69 3.85 -6.09
C MET A 82 -19.98 2.36 -5.94
N LYS A 83 -18.99 1.56 -5.49
CA LYS A 83 -19.17 0.13 -5.27
C LYS A 83 -20.20 -0.14 -4.17
N THR A 84 -20.17 0.62 -3.08
CA THR A 84 -21.14 0.48 -1.98
C THR A 84 -22.55 0.84 -2.43
N SER A 85 -22.72 1.90 -3.21
CA SER A 85 -24.02 2.24 -3.81
C SER A 85 -24.56 1.10 -4.67
N ALA A 86 -23.71 0.48 -5.49
CA ALA A 86 -24.13 -0.64 -6.35
C ALA A 86 -24.57 -1.86 -5.55
N GLU A 87 -23.85 -2.22 -4.48
CA GLU A 87 -24.25 -3.34 -3.61
C GLU A 87 -25.48 -3.02 -2.76
N LEU A 88 -25.58 -1.79 -2.24
CA LEU A 88 -26.72 -1.35 -1.45
C LEU A 88 -28.00 -1.29 -2.29
N TRP A 89 -27.92 -0.96 -3.58
CA TRP A 89 -29.05 -1.01 -4.49
C TRP A 89 -29.67 -2.41 -4.58
N LYS A 90 -28.85 -3.46 -4.66
CA LYS A 90 -29.33 -4.86 -4.65
C LYS A 90 -30.06 -5.20 -3.34
N VAL A 91 -29.61 -4.65 -2.21
CA VAL A 91 -30.27 -4.81 -0.91
C VAL A 91 -31.58 -4.01 -0.89
N ALA A 92 -31.60 -2.81 -1.47
CA ALA A 92 -32.79 -1.96 -1.56
C ALA A 92 -33.94 -2.63 -2.31
N GLU A 93 -33.65 -3.28 -3.43
CA GLU A 93 -34.62 -4.04 -4.22
C GLU A 93 -35.24 -5.21 -3.43
N GLU A 94 -34.45 -5.91 -2.61
CA GLU A 94 -34.91 -7.08 -1.86
C GLU A 94 -35.76 -6.71 -0.63
N PHE A 95 -35.44 -5.61 0.05
CA PHE A 95 -36.13 -5.18 1.27
C PHE A 95 -37.09 -3.99 1.07
N ASN A 96 -37.30 -3.57 -0.18
CA ASN A 96 -38.26 -2.54 -0.59
C ASN A 96 -38.08 -1.19 0.11
N PHE A 97 -36.85 -0.67 0.11
CA PHE A 97 -36.53 0.70 0.53
C PHE A 97 -35.96 1.51 -0.64
N THR A 98 -36.05 2.83 -0.57
CA THR A 98 -35.59 3.72 -1.64
C THR A 98 -34.16 4.19 -1.35
N LEU A 99 -33.21 3.87 -2.23
CA LEU A 99 -31.87 4.43 -2.18
C LEU A 99 -31.84 5.76 -2.94
N LEU A 100 -31.34 6.83 -2.32
CA LEU A 100 -31.12 8.10 -3.01
C LEU A 100 -30.01 7.98 -4.05
N ASP A 101 -30.23 8.63 -5.20
CA ASP A 101 -29.23 8.70 -6.25
C ASP A 101 -27.95 9.38 -5.79
N ARG A 102 -26.81 8.87 -6.24
CA ARG A 102 -25.50 9.36 -5.79
C ARG A 102 -25.22 10.77 -6.28
N GLY A 103 -25.57 11.07 -7.53
CA GLY A 103 -25.42 12.40 -8.11
C GLY A 103 -26.24 13.44 -7.33
N PHE A 104 -27.48 13.10 -7.00
CA PHE A 104 -28.34 13.94 -6.15
C PHE A 104 -27.74 14.19 -4.76
N VAL A 105 -27.25 13.15 -4.08
CA VAL A 105 -26.60 13.29 -2.77
C VAL A 105 -25.36 14.18 -2.88
N ASP A 106 -24.51 13.98 -3.89
CA ASP A 106 -23.28 14.76 -4.05
C ASP A 106 -23.52 16.23 -4.40
N GLU A 107 -24.53 16.54 -5.22
CA GLU A 107 -24.95 17.91 -5.51
C GLU A 107 -25.43 18.62 -4.24
N ARG A 108 -26.32 17.96 -3.49
CA ARG A 108 -26.87 18.50 -2.24
C ARG A 108 -25.79 18.66 -1.16
N LEU A 109 -24.89 17.70 -1.01
CA LEU A 109 -23.83 17.81 -0.01
C LEU A 109 -22.84 18.95 -0.31
N LYS A 110 -22.64 19.33 -1.58
CA LYS A 110 -21.82 20.51 -1.93
C LYS A 110 -22.41 21.81 -1.42
N GLU A 111 -23.74 21.92 -1.33
CA GLU A 111 -24.43 23.12 -0.82
C GLU A 111 -24.25 23.28 0.70
N LEU A 112 -23.98 22.19 1.42
CA LEU A 112 -23.88 22.21 2.88
C LEU A 112 -22.51 22.68 3.42
N ASP A 113 -21.50 22.86 2.55
CA ASP A 113 -20.11 23.22 2.88
C ASP A 113 -19.54 22.41 4.07
N MET A 114 -19.81 21.11 4.10
CA MET A 114 -19.40 20.22 5.19
C MET A 114 -18.12 19.46 4.84
N SER A 115 -17.25 19.29 5.83
CA SER A 115 -16.05 18.46 5.67
C SER A 115 -16.42 16.96 5.64
N ALA A 116 -15.56 16.13 5.06
CA ALA A 116 -15.75 14.68 5.05
C ALA A 116 -15.88 14.07 6.47
N SER A 117 -15.25 14.70 7.47
CA SER A 117 -15.36 14.29 8.87
C SER A 117 -16.72 14.63 9.47
N ASP A 118 -17.33 15.73 9.05
CA ASP A 118 -18.65 16.13 9.53
C ASP A 118 -19.74 15.23 8.95
N LEU A 119 -19.54 14.71 7.73
CA LEU A 119 -20.47 13.81 7.03
C LEU A 119 -20.58 12.42 7.67
N VAL A 120 -19.53 11.95 8.35
CA VAL A 120 -19.51 10.64 9.02
C VAL A 120 -19.84 10.71 10.50
N ASN A 121 -20.06 11.91 11.05
CA ASN A 121 -20.35 12.11 12.47
C ASN A 121 -21.84 11.88 12.77
N PRO A 122 -22.20 11.00 13.73
CA PRO A 122 -23.59 10.78 14.13
C PRO A 122 -24.33 12.06 14.53
N LYS A 123 -23.64 13.05 15.09
CA LYS A 123 -24.24 14.34 15.52
C LYS A 123 -24.76 15.18 14.34
N SER A 124 -24.19 14.99 13.15
CA SER A 124 -24.57 15.69 11.93
C SER A 124 -25.73 15.00 11.20
N ALA A 125 -26.08 13.77 11.59
CA ALA A 125 -27.05 12.95 10.90
C ALA A 125 -28.45 13.61 10.77
N PRO A 126 -28.99 14.30 11.79
CA PRO A 126 -30.29 14.97 11.64
C PRO A 126 -30.26 16.10 10.60
N LYS A 127 -29.18 16.88 10.58
CA LYS A 127 -29.02 17.99 9.62
C LYS A 127 -28.90 17.45 8.19
N ILE A 128 -28.06 16.44 7.98
CA ILE A 128 -27.81 15.84 6.67
C ILE A 128 -29.07 15.11 6.18
N GLY A 129 -29.72 14.34 7.06
CA GLY A 129 -30.94 13.60 6.76
C GLY A 129 -32.10 14.49 6.36
N GLY A 130 -32.36 15.54 7.14
CA GLY A 130 -33.39 16.52 6.82
C GLY A 130 -33.12 17.25 5.50
N PHE A 131 -31.86 17.53 5.19
CA PHE A 131 -31.48 18.17 3.93
C PHE A 131 -31.62 17.25 2.70
N LEU A 132 -31.28 15.97 2.86
CA LEU A 132 -31.39 14.96 1.79
C LEU A 132 -32.79 14.36 1.67
N GLY A 133 -33.68 14.57 2.66
CA GLY A 133 -34.96 13.89 2.74
C GLY A 133 -34.82 12.39 3.03
N ALA A 134 -33.76 11.98 3.72
CA ALA A 134 -33.48 10.59 4.05
C ALA A 134 -33.89 10.28 5.50
N PHE A 135 -34.45 9.09 5.72
CA PHE A 135 -34.76 8.56 7.07
C PHE A 135 -33.56 7.85 7.69
N TYR A 136 -32.73 7.24 6.86
CA TYR A 136 -31.50 6.59 7.30
C TYR A 136 -30.30 7.05 6.47
N LEU A 137 -29.16 7.19 7.14
CA LEU A 137 -27.88 7.50 6.52
C LEU A 137 -26.94 6.32 6.70
N LEU A 138 -26.40 5.84 5.60
CA LEU A 138 -25.26 4.93 5.62
C LEU A 138 -23.98 5.76 5.49
N VAL A 139 -23.12 5.64 6.49
CA VAL A 139 -21.79 6.26 6.51
C VAL A 139 -20.72 5.19 6.61
N GLY A 140 -19.60 5.40 5.92
CA GLY A 140 -18.45 4.51 5.92
C GLY A 140 -17.15 5.24 6.31
N GLU A 141 -16.25 4.53 6.98
CA GLU A 141 -14.89 5.02 7.22
C GLU A 141 -13.87 3.89 7.02
N ILE A 142 -12.88 4.15 6.18
CA ILE A 142 -11.69 3.33 5.94
C ILE A 142 -10.55 3.90 6.79
N THR A 143 -10.13 3.13 7.78
CA THR A 143 -9.00 3.46 8.65
C THR A 143 -7.84 2.50 8.41
N LYS A 144 -6.61 3.04 8.48
CA LYS A 144 -5.38 2.26 8.37
C LYS A 144 -4.65 2.33 9.71
N LYS A 145 -4.36 1.17 10.31
CA LYS A 145 -3.53 1.05 11.52
C LYS A 145 -2.36 0.11 11.24
N GLY A 146 -1.20 0.69 10.95
CA GLY A 146 -0.05 -0.09 10.47
C GLY A 146 -0.39 -0.74 9.13
N LYS A 147 -0.38 -2.08 9.09
CA LYS A 147 -0.73 -2.87 7.90
C LYS A 147 -2.17 -3.41 7.92
N GLU A 148 -2.86 -3.30 9.05
CA GLU A 148 -4.28 -3.63 9.18
C GLU A 148 -5.09 -2.47 8.58
N ARG A 149 -5.97 -2.79 7.64
CA ARG A 149 -6.99 -1.86 7.14
C ARG A 149 -8.35 -2.26 7.71
N LYS A 150 -9.18 -1.27 8.00
CA LYS A 150 -10.52 -1.47 8.55
C LYS A 150 -11.53 -0.61 7.83
N LEU A 151 -12.71 -1.15 7.62
CA LEU A 151 -13.85 -0.50 7.00
C LEU A 151 -14.98 -0.62 8.02
N SER A 152 -15.36 0.51 8.60
CA SER A 152 -16.54 0.58 9.45
C SER A 152 -17.68 1.17 8.66
N PHE A 153 -18.79 0.44 8.55
CA PHE A 153 -20.06 1.01 8.14
C PHE A 153 -20.94 1.24 9.35
N THR A 154 -21.71 2.32 9.29
CA THR A 154 -22.69 2.66 10.31
C THR A 154 -23.96 3.17 9.65
N LEU A 155 -25.10 2.60 10.03
CA LEU A 155 -26.43 3.03 9.63
C LEU A 155 -27.02 3.87 10.75
N LEU A 156 -27.30 5.12 10.44
CA LEU A 156 -27.80 6.13 11.37
C LEU A 156 -29.25 6.45 11.04
N GLU A 157 -30.09 6.53 12.05
CA GLU A 157 -31.43 7.12 11.93
C GLU A 157 -31.33 8.64 11.99
N THR A 158 -31.96 9.33 11.06
CA THR A 158 -31.78 10.78 10.91
C THR A 158 -32.48 11.58 11.99
N GLU A 159 -33.67 11.18 12.42
CA GLU A 159 -34.42 11.90 13.45
C GLU A 159 -33.72 11.90 14.81
N THR A 160 -33.16 10.75 15.22
CA THR A 160 -32.60 10.56 16.56
C THR A 160 -31.07 10.63 16.58
N GLY A 161 -30.42 10.47 15.43
CA GLY A 161 -28.97 10.21 15.36
C GLY A 161 -28.55 8.85 15.90
N ALA A 162 -29.49 7.94 16.18
CA ALA A 162 -29.20 6.63 16.75
C ALA A 162 -28.57 5.69 15.72
N VAL A 163 -27.59 4.91 16.17
CA VAL A 163 -26.97 3.85 15.37
C VAL A 163 -27.88 2.63 15.37
N ARG A 164 -28.42 2.28 14.20
CA ARG A 164 -29.27 1.08 14.02
C ARG A 164 -28.47 -0.14 13.61
N TRP A 165 -27.37 0.06 12.91
CA TRP A 165 -26.46 -1.01 12.54
C TRP A 165 -25.03 -0.47 12.43
N SER A 166 -24.07 -1.30 12.80
CA SER A 166 -22.66 -1.01 12.54
C SER A 166 -21.90 -2.31 12.32
N LYS A 167 -21.00 -2.29 11.34
CA LYS A 167 -20.13 -3.41 11.03
C LYS A 167 -18.71 -2.93 10.78
N LEU A 168 -17.77 -3.56 11.47
CA LEU A 168 -16.35 -3.37 11.25
C LEU A 168 -15.79 -4.59 10.51
N VAL A 169 -15.30 -4.38 9.29
CA VAL A 169 -14.58 -5.39 8.51
C VAL A 169 -13.10 -5.06 8.50
N LYS A 170 -12.27 -6.05 8.80
CA LYS A 170 -10.81 -5.92 8.83
C LYS A 170 -10.22 -6.70 7.66
N TRP A 171 -9.19 -6.16 7.03
CA TRP A 171 -8.40 -6.90 6.05
C TRP A 171 -6.94 -6.49 6.08
N TYR A 172 -6.11 -7.34 5.48
CA TYR A 172 -4.71 -7.07 5.21
C TYR A 172 -4.50 -7.04 3.71
N PRO A 173 -3.73 -6.07 3.18
CA PRO A 173 -3.48 -5.97 1.76
C PRO A 173 -2.77 -7.23 1.24
N HIS A 174 -3.09 -7.66 0.02
CA HIS A 174 -2.31 -8.70 -0.63
C HIS A 174 -0.86 -8.24 -0.83
N LYS A 175 0.10 -9.07 -0.42
CA LYS A 175 1.54 -8.83 -0.63
C LYS A 175 2.15 -10.13 -1.09
N VAL A 176 2.82 -10.14 -2.25
CA VAL A 176 3.48 -11.35 -2.78
C VAL A 176 4.92 -11.40 -2.23
N PRO A 177 5.28 -12.39 -1.39
CA PRO A 177 6.58 -12.42 -0.73
C PRO A 177 7.75 -12.49 -1.70
N LEU A 178 7.62 -13.30 -2.76
CA LEU A 178 8.67 -13.47 -3.75
C LEU A 178 8.94 -12.18 -4.54
N ILE A 179 7.90 -11.44 -4.91
CA ILE A 179 8.04 -10.15 -5.61
C ILE A 179 8.72 -9.13 -4.70
N SER A 180 8.31 -9.07 -3.43
CA SER A 180 8.89 -8.15 -2.44
C SER A 180 10.38 -8.45 -2.19
N ALA A 181 10.72 -9.73 -2.09
CA ALA A 181 12.10 -10.19 -1.97
C ALA A 181 12.93 -9.84 -3.20
N GLY A 182 12.39 -10.12 -4.40
CA GLY A 182 13.04 -9.84 -5.68
C GLY A 182 13.30 -8.34 -5.88
N LEU A 183 12.30 -7.50 -5.60
CA LEU A 183 12.46 -6.05 -5.70
C LEU A 183 13.54 -5.52 -4.76
N SER A 184 13.64 -6.06 -3.54
CA SER A 184 14.68 -5.68 -2.57
C SER A 184 16.09 -6.16 -2.96
N LEU A 185 16.21 -7.26 -3.70
CA LEU A 185 17.50 -7.68 -4.26
C LEU A 185 17.98 -6.71 -5.34
N MET A 186 17.07 -6.23 -6.18
CA MET A 186 17.40 -5.27 -7.24
C MET A 186 17.71 -3.90 -6.66
N LEU A 187 16.88 -3.44 -5.74
CA LEU A 187 16.99 -2.14 -5.08
C LEU A 187 16.78 -2.34 -3.58
N PRO A 188 17.86 -2.38 -2.77
CA PRO A 188 17.74 -2.54 -1.32
C PRO A 188 16.79 -1.50 -0.74
N GLY A 189 15.77 -1.96 0.00
CA GLY A 189 14.67 -1.13 0.50
C GLY A 189 13.40 -1.12 -0.37
N GLY A 190 13.45 -1.66 -1.59
CA GLY A 190 12.32 -1.64 -2.54
C GLY A 190 11.14 -2.49 -2.11
N GLY A 191 11.36 -3.72 -1.62
CA GLY A 191 10.29 -4.57 -1.11
C GLY A 191 9.67 -4.02 0.19
N GLN A 192 10.43 -3.32 1.01
CA GLN A 192 9.91 -2.62 2.19
C GLN A 192 8.95 -1.49 1.81
N MET A 193 9.15 -0.83 0.67
CA MET A 193 8.16 0.14 0.15
C MET A 193 6.85 -0.56 -0.21
N MET A 194 6.93 -1.71 -0.91
CA MET A 194 5.76 -2.51 -1.23
C MET A 194 5.02 -2.99 0.03
N ASN A 195 5.77 -3.31 1.08
CA ASN A 195 5.23 -3.76 2.37
C ASN A 195 4.74 -2.61 3.26
N GLU A 196 4.68 -1.38 2.75
CA GLU A 196 4.22 -0.19 3.46
C GLU A 196 5.07 0.13 4.71
N SER A 197 6.37 -0.17 4.65
CA SER A 197 7.38 0.04 5.69
C SER A 197 8.40 1.13 5.29
N PRO A 198 7.99 2.41 5.16
CA PRO A 198 8.82 3.46 4.58
C PRO A 198 10.10 3.74 5.38
N GLY A 199 10.06 3.63 6.72
CA GLY A 199 11.24 3.83 7.57
C GLY A 199 12.34 2.79 7.30
N LYS A 200 11.96 1.51 7.16
CA LYS A 200 12.90 0.43 6.83
C LYS A 200 13.44 0.59 5.41
N SER A 201 12.58 0.96 4.48
CA SER A 201 12.98 1.24 3.11
C SER A 201 14.06 2.33 3.04
N LEU A 202 13.84 3.46 3.72
CA LEU A 202 14.79 4.57 3.74
C LEU A 202 16.15 4.16 4.34
N LEU A 203 16.14 3.35 5.40
CA LEU A 203 17.36 2.82 6.01
C LEU A 203 18.16 1.94 5.04
N PHE A 204 17.52 0.94 4.43
CA PHE A 204 18.20 0.04 3.48
C PHE A 204 18.67 0.77 2.24
N LEU A 205 17.82 1.62 1.66
CA LEU A 205 18.15 2.38 0.46
C LEU A 205 19.29 3.36 0.73
N GLY A 206 19.24 4.09 1.84
CA GLY A 206 20.30 5.03 2.24
C GLY A 206 21.64 4.34 2.45
N PHE A 207 21.64 3.21 3.17
CA PHE A 207 22.86 2.43 3.41
C PHE A 207 23.43 1.84 2.12
N ALA A 208 22.59 1.21 1.30
CA ALA A 208 23.00 0.65 0.02
C ALA A 208 23.52 1.72 -0.95
N THR A 209 22.90 2.91 -0.99
CA THR A 209 23.36 4.03 -1.80
C THR A 209 24.75 4.50 -1.37
N GLY A 210 24.99 4.60 -0.06
CA GLY A 210 26.32 4.94 0.47
C GLY A 210 27.39 3.92 0.08
N LEU A 211 27.09 2.63 0.21
CA LEU A 211 28.00 1.55 -0.20
C LEU A 211 28.28 1.55 -1.70
N ALA A 212 27.26 1.74 -2.53
CA ALA A 212 27.39 1.82 -3.98
C ALA A 212 28.23 3.04 -4.39
N ALA A 213 27.99 4.20 -3.80
CA ALA A 213 28.77 5.42 -4.05
C ALA A 213 30.25 5.22 -3.66
N ALA A 214 30.51 4.62 -2.49
CA ALA A 214 31.87 4.29 -2.07
C ALA A 214 32.55 3.33 -3.06
N ALA A 215 31.86 2.26 -3.49
CA ALA A 215 32.37 1.33 -4.48
C ALA A 215 32.72 2.02 -5.81
N LEU A 216 31.87 2.93 -6.30
CA LEU A 216 32.14 3.70 -7.52
C LEU A 216 33.34 4.64 -7.38
N LEU A 217 33.46 5.36 -6.26
CA LEU A 217 34.60 6.22 -5.98
C LEU A 217 35.93 5.44 -5.96
N TYR A 218 35.95 4.29 -5.28
CA TYR A 218 37.13 3.43 -5.25
C TYR A 218 37.40 2.74 -6.59
N HIS A 219 36.37 2.43 -7.37
CA HIS A 219 36.53 1.94 -8.74
C HIS A 219 37.21 2.99 -9.64
N SER A 220 36.79 4.25 -9.57
CA SER A 220 37.43 5.33 -10.33
C SER A 220 38.90 5.48 -9.97
N ARG A 221 39.22 5.51 -8.67
CA ARG A 221 40.61 5.60 -8.19
C ARG A 221 41.46 4.40 -8.61
N TYR A 222 40.88 3.19 -8.54
CA TYR A 222 41.52 1.97 -9.03
C TYR A 222 41.83 2.07 -10.52
N ALA A 223 40.85 2.48 -11.34
CA ALA A 223 41.02 2.59 -12.79
C ALA A 223 42.13 3.58 -13.15
N ASP A 224 42.15 4.75 -12.51
CA ASP A 224 43.20 5.75 -12.74
C ASP A 224 44.60 5.22 -12.37
N ALA A 225 44.76 4.53 -11.25
CA ALA A 225 46.05 3.94 -10.84
C ALA A 225 46.46 2.75 -11.74
N HIS A 226 45.50 1.93 -12.14
CA HIS A 226 45.75 0.78 -13.01
C HIS A 226 46.15 1.23 -14.43
N ASP A 227 45.53 2.28 -14.96
CA ASP A 227 45.92 2.88 -16.25
C ASP A 227 47.36 3.41 -16.22
N LYS A 228 47.80 3.99 -15.11
CA LYS A 228 49.20 4.41 -14.93
C LYS A 228 50.15 3.23 -14.89
N TYR A 229 49.80 2.16 -14.17
CA TYR A 229 50.55 0.91 -14.12
C TYR A 229 50.76 0.32 -15.53
N LEU A 230 49.69 0.25 -16.34
CA LEU A 230 49.76 -0.30 -17.70
C LEU A 230 50.60 0.54 -18.68
N ARG A 231 50.84 1.82 -18.37
CA ARG A 231 51.63 2.74 -19.21
C ARG A 231 53.07 2.93 -18.73
N ALA A 232 53.39 2.48 -17.52
CA ALA A 232 54.72 2.67 -16.95
C ALA A 232 55.73 1.72 -17.62
N THR A 233 56.88 2.26 -18.00
CA THR A 233 58.00 1.49 -18.58
C THR A 233 59.14 1.29 -17.58
N ASN A 234 59.23 2.14 -16.55
CA ASN A 234 60.23 2.03 -15.48
C ASN A 234 59.72 1.08 -14.37
N ILE A 235 60.59 0.16 -13.93
CA ILE A 235 60.31 -0.84 -12.89
C ILE A 235 59.86 -0.18 -11.58
N ASP A 236 60.47 0.93 -11.17
CA ASP A 236 60.11 1.61 -9.91
C ASP A 236 58.70 2.20 -9.97
N ASP A 237 58.33 2.77 -11.12
CA ASP A 237 56.98 3.30 -11.36
C ASP A 237 55.94 2.19 -11.43
N ILE A 238 56.29 1.06 -12.06
CA ILE A 238 55.43 -0.13 -12.12
C ILE A 238 55.09 -0.61 -10.71
N ASN A 239 56.09 -0.80 -9.85
CA ASN A 239 55.89 -1.25 -8.47
C ASN A 239 55.05 -0.25 -7.67
N ARG A 240 55.35 1.05 -7.79
CA ARG A 240 54.60 2.11 -7.11
C ARG A 240 53.12 2.13 -7.52
N TYR A 241 52.82 2.12 -8.82
CA TYR A 241 51.43 2.15 -9.29
C TYR A 241 50.68 0.84 -9.03
N TYR A 242 51.39 -0.29 -9.04
CA TYR A 242 50.83 -1.57 -8.62
C TYR A 242 50.34 -1.50 -7.16
N ASP A 243 51.20 -1.04 -6.25
CA ASP A 243 50.85 -0.88 -4.83
C ASP A 243 49.74 0.16 -4.61
N GLU A 244 49.79 1.28 -5.35
CA GLU A 244 48.75 2.32 -5.31
C GLU A 244 47.38 1.78 -5.77
N SER A 245 47.34 0.92 -6.78
CA SER A 245 46.09 0.31 -7.29
C SER A 245 45.50 -0.75 -6.36
N ARG A 246 46.35 -1.43 -5.57
CA ARG A 246 45.96 -2.58 -4.74
C ARG A 246 44.97 -2.21 -3.64
N ARG A 247 45.15 -1.05 -2.97
CA ARG A 247 44.28 -0.63 -1.87
C ARG A 247 42.87 -0.24 -2.35
N PRO A 248 42.69 0.63 -3.37
CA PRO A 248 41.38 0.92 -3.95
C PRO A 248 40.65 -0.32 -4.48
N TYR A 249 41.37 -1.27 -5.08
CA TYR A 249 40.79 -2.54 -5.53
C TYR A 249 40.14 -3.33 -4.39
N LYS A 250 40.88 -3.53 -3.29
CA LYS A 250 40.37 -4.23 -2.10
C LYS A 250 39.16 -3.52 -1.49
N LEU A 251 39.23 -2.20 -1.37
CA LEU A 251 38.13 -1.39 -0.82
C LEU A 251 36.89 -1.43 -1.72
N ARG A 252 37.04 -1.31 -3.06
CA ARG A 252 35.93 -1.47 -4.01
C ARG A 252 35.23 -2.81 -3.81
N ASN A 253 35.98 -3.91 -3.78
CA ASN A 253 35.39 -5.25 -3.62
C ASN A 253 34.74 -5.42 -2.24
N LEU A 254 35.32 -4.84 -1.18
CA LEU A 254 34.70 -4.81 0.15
C LEU A 254 33.34 -4.10 0.12
N PHE A 255 33.26 -2.89 -0.44
CA PHE A 255 32.00 -2.14 -0.51
C PHE A 255 30.95 -2.82 -1.40
N LEU A 256 31.36 -3.44 -2.51
CA LEU A 256 30.46 -4.27 -3.32
C LEU A 256 29.96 -5.49 -2.54
N GLY A 257 30.82 -6.17 -1.79
CA GLY A 257 30.43 -7.28 -0.93
C GLY A 257 29.43 -6.86 0.15
N LEU A 258 29.68 -5.73 0.81
CA LEU A 258 28.75 -5.15 1.79
C LEU A 258 27.42 -4.73 1.15
N TYR A 259 27.44 -4.21 -0.08
CA TYR A 259 26.23 -3.86 -0.82
C TYR A 259 25.38 -5.11 -1.09
N LEU A 260 26.00 -6.19 -1.59
CA LEU A 260 25.31 -7.46 -1.84
C LEU A 260 24.77 -8.07 -0.55
N LEU A 261 25.52 -8.00 0.55
CA LEU A 261 25.05 -8.43 1.86
C LEU A 261 23.83 -7.61 2.31
N CYS A 262 23.87 -6.28 2.16
CA CYS A 262 22.73 -5.41 2.45
C CYS A 262 21.51 -5.77 1.60
N ALA A 263 21.69 -6.03 0.30
CA ALA A 263 20.61 -6.44 -0.60
C ALA A 263 19.99 -7.78 -0.18
N ALA A 264 20.82 -8.75 0.21
CA ALA A 264 20.35 -10.05 0.70
C ALA A 264 19.56 -9.93 2.00
N ILE A 265 20.05 -9.14 2.98
CA ILE A 265 19.35 -8.89 4.24
C ILE A 265 18.03 -8.17 4.00
N SER A 266 18.04 -7.11 3.17
CA SER A 266 16.82 -6.38 2.79
C SER A 266 15.81 -7.30 2.09
N SER A 267 16.26 -8.21 1.23
CA SER A 267 15.40 -9.18 0.58
C SER A 267 14.76 -10.17 1.54
N ALA A 268 15.55 -10.76 2.45
CA ALA A 268 15.03 -11.68 3.46
C ALA A 268 14.00 -11.00 4.37
N GLU A 269 14.27 -9.75 4.77
CA GLU A 269 13.35 -8.97 5.62
C GLU A 269 12.06 -8.61 4.88
N ALA A 270 12.14 -8.18 3.61
CA ALA A 270 10.96 -7.92 2.80
C ALA A 270 10.12 -9.20 2.55
N TYR A 271 10.77 -10.35 2.39
CA TYR A 271 10.10 -11.64 2.25
C TYR A 271 9.31 -11.99 3.51
N ASP A 272 9.97 -11.97 4.67
CA ASP A 272 9.36 -12.33 5.95
C ASP A 272 8.19 -11.40 6.27
N GLU A 273 8.37 -10.11 6.01
CA GLU A 273 7.35 -9.10 6.24
C GLU A 273 6.11 -9.26 5.37
N ALA A 274 6.28 -9.62 4.08
CA ALA A 274 5.19 -9.92 3.18
C ALA A 274 4.48 -11.24 3.56
N ARG A 275 5.26 -12.27 3.90
CA ARG A 275 4.73 -13.57 4.36
C ARG A 275 3.88 -13.42 5.61
N TRP A 276 4.29 -12.58 6.55
CA TRP A 276 3.51 -12.28 7.75
C TRP A 276 2.15 -11.66 7.40
N CYS A 277 2.10 -10.70 6.47
CA CYS A 277 0.85 -10.11 6.00
C CYS A 277 -0.10 -11.15 5.36
N GLU A 278 0.43 -12.02 4.50
CA GLU A 278 -0.36 -13.11 3.91
C GLU A 278 -0.90 -14.07 4.97
N ALA A 279 -0.09 -14.41 5.98
CA ALA A 279 -0.52 -15.27 7.07
C ALA A 279 -1.68 -14.65 7.87
N GLN A 280 -1.64 -13.33 8.13
CA GLN A 280 -2.75 -12.63 8.80
C GLN A 280 -4.01 -12.57 7.94
N ARG A 281 -3.86 -12.32 6.63
CA ARG A 281 -4.97 -12.35 5.67
C ARG A 281 -5.70 -13.70 5.71
N ARG A 282 -4.95 -14.81 5.59
CA ARG A 282 -5.53 -16.17 5.63
C ARG A 282 -6.26 -16.47 6.94
N ARG A 283 -5.74 -15.99 8.07
CA ARG A 283 -6.43 -16.13 9.38
C ARG A 283 -7.78 -15.43 9.39
N ILE A 284 -7.86 -14.21 8.84
CA ILE A 284 -9.14 -13.48 8.74
C ILE A 284 -10.09 -14.20 7.79
N GLU A 285 -9.63 -14.62 6.62
CA GLU A 285 -10.46 -15.34 5.64
C GLU A 285 -11.07 -16.61 6.26
N LEU A 286 -10.27 -17.42 6.94
CA LEU A 286 -10.73 -18.61 7.67
C LEU A 286 -11.75 -18.28 8.76
N SER A 287 -11.55 -17.19 9.51
CA SER A 287 -12.50 -16.78 10.56
C SER A 287 -13.85 -16.26 10.03
N THR A 288 -13.90 -15.87 8.76
CA THR A 288 -15.11 -15.34 8.10
C THR A 288 -15.83 -16.35 7.23
N SER A 289 -15.32 -17.58 7.09
CA SER A 289 -15.99 -18.62 6.30
C SER A 289 -17.32 -19.00 6.96
N PRO A 290 -18.47 -18.98 6.23
CA PRO A 290 -19.80 -19.29 6.76
C PRO A 290 -19.96 -20.73 7.28
N GLU A 291 -19.04 -21.61 6.92
CA GLU A 291 -19.03 -23.00 7.36
C GLU A 291 -18.34 -23.09 8.73
N GLY A 292 -19.17 -23.09 9.78
CA GLY A 292 -18.78 -23.31 11.18
C GLY A 292 -18.19 -24.68 11.50
N GLU A 293 -17.49 -25.33 10.58
CA GLU A 293 -16.67 -26.51 10.83
C GLU A 293 -15.41 -26.50 9.96
N THR A 294 -14.37 -25.84 10.44
CA THR A 294 -13.03 -26.40 10.23
C THR A 294 -12.37 -26.60 11.59
N LYS A 295 -12.47 -27.83 12.10
CA LYS A 295 -11.49 -28.39 13.03
C LYS A 295 -10.13 -28.37 12.32
N ILE A 296 -9.45 -27.22 12.34
CA ILE A 296 -8.04 -27.18 11.97
C ILE A 296 -7.30 -27.77 13.17
N ASN A 297 -7.00 -29.06 13.05
CA ASN A 297 -6.13 -29.78 13.95
C ASN A 297 -4.74 -29.12 13.84
N LEU A 298 -4.45 -28.18 14.74
CA LEU A 298 -3.13 -27.58 14.90
C LEU A 298 -2.19 -28.64 15.46
N ARG A 299 -1.75 -29.58 14.62
CA ARG A 299 -0.50 -30.29 14.87
C ARG A 299 0.62 -29.30 14.55
N GLY A 300 1.01 -28.55 15.57
CA GLY A 300 2.22 -27.75 15.54
C GLY A 300 3.41 -28.65 15.22
N ASN A 301 4.28 -28.14 14.36
CA ASN A 301 5.72 -28.30 14.50
C ASN A 301 6.29 -26.90 14.29
N TRP A 302 6.59 -26.25 15.40
CA TRP A 302 7.60 -25.19 15.46
C TRP A 302 8.98 -25.83 15.25
#